data_AF-A0A382KN26-F1
#
_entry.id   AF-A0A382KN26-F1
#
_cell.length_a   1.000
_cell.length_b   1.000
_cell.length_c   1.000
_cell.angle_alpha   90.00
_cell.angle_beta   90.00
_cell.angle_gamma   90.00
#
_symmetry.space_group_name_H-M   'P 1'
#
loop_
_entity.id
_entity.type
_entity.pdbx_description
1 polymer ?
#
loop_
_entity_poly.entity_id
_entity_poly.type
_entity_poly.pdbx_seq_one_letter_code
_entity_poly.pdbx_strand_id
1 'polypeptide(L)'
;MTKTRLLLATNNAGKIQELVHLLDGIPLAITTPEDEGVVLDVEETGSTFEGNATLKAVAFAAASGLRALSDDSGLEVDVLGGEPGIFSARYAGPNATSDQM
;
A
#
# COMPACT_ATOMS: atom_id res chain seq x y z
N MET A 1 5.35 28.24 -4.02
CA MET A 1 5.61 27.39 -2.84
C MET A 1 6.08 26.04 -3.33
N THR A 2 7.14 25.48 -2.73
CA THR A 2 7.59 24.12 -3.02
C THR A 2 6.54 23.14 -2.50
N LYS A 3 5.95 22.34 -3.39
CA LYS A 3 5.04 21.26 -2.99
C LYS A 3 5.83 20.24 -2.16
N THR A 4 5.31 19.85 -1.00
CA THR A 4 5.90 18.77 -0.20
C THR A 4 5.77 17.47 -0.98
N ARG A 5 6.88 16.76 -1.17
CA ARG A 5 6.87 15.46 -1.85
C ARG A 5 6.39 14.37 -0.89
N LEU A 6 5.47 13.52 -1.36
CA LEU A 6 4.90 12.40 -0.61
C LEU A 6 5.00 11.13 -1.45
N LEU A 7 5.70 10.14 -0.93
CA LEU A 7 5.85 8.82 -1.54
C LEU A 7 4.64 7.94 -1.19
N LEU A 8 4.01 7.32 -2.19
CA LEU A 8 3.05 6.25 -1.98
C LEU A 8 3.81 4.94 -1.78
N ALA A 9 3.82 4.41 -0.56
CA ALA A 9 4.54 3.21 -0.15
C ALA A 9 3.79 1.93 -0.57
N THR A 10 3.61 1.75 -1.88
CA THR A 10 3.00 0.57 -2.49
C THR A 10 3.46 0.40 -3.93
N ASN A 11 3.60 -0.86 -4.38
CA ASN A 11 3.82 -1.22 -5.78
C ASN A 11 2.51 -1.65 -6.48
N ASN A 12 1.37 -1.60 -5.79
CA ASN A 12 0.08 -1.99 -6.35
C ASN A 12 -0.50 -0.84 -7.20
N ALA A 13 -0.59 -1.05 -8.51
CA ALA A 13 -1.06 -0.04 -9.45
C ALA A 13 -2.49 0.46 -9.16
N GLY A 14 -3.40 -0.43 -8.72
CA GLY A 14 -4.76 -0.05 -8.33
C GLY A 14 -4.76 0.90 -7.13
N LYS A 15 -3.99 0.57 -6.08
CA LYS A 15 -3.84 1.44 -4.90
C LYS A 15 -3.21 2.79 -5.24
N ILE A 16 -2.22 2.81 -6.14
CA ILE A 16 -1.62 4.06 -6.61
C ILE A 16 -2.69 4.95 -7.25
N GLN A 17 -3.51 4.38 -8.16
CA GLN A 17 -4.58 5.14 -8.82
C GLN A 17 -5.62 5.68 -7.83
N GLU A 18 -6.06 4.85 -6.88
CA GLU A 18 -7.01 5.25 -5.83
C GLU A 18 -6.45 6.36 -4.95
N LEU A 19 -5.22 6.23 -4.46
CA LEU A 19 -4.59 7.24 -3.59
C LEU A 19 -4.31 8.54 -4.33
N VAL A 20 -3.88 8.48 -5.59
CA VAL A 20 -3.71 9.69 -6.42
C VAL A 20 -5.04 10.41 -6.58
N HIS A 21 -6.14 9.67 -6.81
CA HIS A 21 -7.47 10.26 -6.92
C HIS A 21 -7.94 10.87 -5.59
N LEU A 22 -7.75 10.18 -4.46
CA LEU A 22 -8.15 10.65 -3.13
C LEU A 22 -7.36 11.90 -2.68
N LEU A 23 -6.11 12.03 -3.13
CA LEU A 23 -5.24 13.16 -2.79
C LEU A 23 -5.32 14.31 -3.80
N ASP A 24 -6.21 14.23 -4.79
CA ASP A 24 -6.40 15.30 -5.77
C ASP A 24 -6.81 16.61 -5.09
N GLY A 25 -6.28 17.72 -5.60
CA GLY A 25 -6.48 19.05 -5.01
C GLY A 25 -5.65 19.37 -3.75
N ILE A 26 -4.96 18.40 -3.16
CA ILE A 26 -4.04 18.65 -2.04
C ILE A 26 -2.69 19.14 -2.60
N PRO A 27 -2.03 20.18 -2.02
CA PRO A 27 -0.77 20.74 -2.53
C PRO A 27 0.46 19.86 -2.27
N LEU A 28 0.37 18.57 -2.60
CA LEU A 28 1.43 17.58 -2.52
C LEU A 28 2.00 17.27 -3.91
N ALA A 29 3.27 16.89 -3.95
CA ALA A 29 3.88 16.25 -5.10
C ALA A 29 3.92 14.75 -4.84
N ILE A 30 2.96 14.02 -5.38
CA ILE A 30 2.88 12.57 -5.23
C ILE A 30 3.97 11.90 -6.07
N THR A 31 4.62 10.89 -5.51
CA THR A 31 5.65 10.07 -6.15
C THR A 31 5.46 8.61 -5.76
N THR A 32 5.98 7.68 -6.56
CA THR A 32 5.88 6.23 -6.34
C THR A 32 7.26 5.61 -6.09
N PRO A 33 7.36 4.35 -5.65
CA PRO A 33 8.67 3.70 -5.48
C PRO A 33 9.45 3.62 -6.79
N GLU A 34 8.77 3.44 -7.91
CA GLU A 34 9.36 3.43 -9.24
C GLU A 34 9.98 4.80 -9.60
N ASP A 35 9.25 5.89 -9.36
CA ASP A 35 9.73 7.26 -9.61
C ASP A 35 11.01 7.59 -8.82
N GLU A 36 11.13 7.05 -7.60
CA GLU A 36 12.27 7.26 -6.70
C GLU A 36 13.37 6.18 -6.84
N GLY A 37 13.19 5.20 -7.74
CA GLY A 37 14.14 4.10 -7.94
C GLY A 37 14.27 3.17 -6.72
N VAL A 38 13.24 3.09 -5.87
CA VAL A 38 13.20 2.26 -4.68
C VAL A 38 12.63 0.90 -5.02
N VAL A 39 13.48 -0.13 -5.01
CA VAL A 39 13.08 -1.54 -5.12
C VAL A 39 13.12 -2.15 -3.73
N LEU A 40 11.93 -2.31 -3.14
CA LEU A 40 11.77 -2.84 -1.80
C LEU A 40 10.54 -3.75 -1.76
N ASP A 41 10.71 -4.93 -1.19
CA ASP A 41 9.64 -5.84 -0.82
C ASP A 41 9.55 -5.87 0.71
N VAL A 42 8.37 -5.55 1.25
CA VAL A 42 8.16 -5.39 2.70
C VAL A 42 7.30 -6.55 3.18
N GLU A 43 7.85 -7.36 4.08
CA GLU A 43 7.10 -8.47 4.66
C GLU A 43 5.97 -7.97 5.57
N GLU A 44 4.73 -8.31 5.22
CA GLU A 44 3.52 -7.94 5.96
C GLU A 44 3.28 -8.90 7.13
N THR A 45 4.08 -8.72 8.18
CA THR A 45 4.04 -9.54 9.42
C THR A 45 3.08 -9.00 10.48
N GLY A 46 2.38 -7.91 10.19
CA GLY A 46 1.40 -7.32 11.10
C GLY A 46 0.17 -8.20 11.27
N SER A 47 -0.41 -8.18 12.46
CA SER A 47 -1.68 -8.86 12.77
C SER A 47 -2.92 -8.01 12.49
N THR A 48 -2.74 -6.78 12.02
CA THR A 48 -3.80 -5.82 11.69
C THR A 48 -3.44 -5.06 10.41
N PHE A 49 -4.44 -4.53 9.71
CA PHE A 49 -4.24 -3.64 8.56
C PHE A 49 -3.37 -2.43 8.92
N GLU A 50 -3.63 -1.79 10.06
CA GLU A 50 -2.82 -0.67 10.55
C GLU A 50 -1.35 -1.07 10.73
N GLY A 51 -1.09 -2.26 11.27
CA GLY A 51 0.26 -2.78 11.45
C GLY A 51 1.00 -2.93 10.12
N ASN A 52 0.36 -3.55 9.13
CA ASN A 52 0.94 -3.72 7.79
C ASN A 52 1.15 -2.38 7.07
N ALA A 53 0.17 -1.47 7.12
CA ALA A 53 0.30 -0.13 6.56
C ALA A 53 1.47 0.64 7.21
N THR A 54 1.62 0.55 8.53
CA THR A 54 2.72 1.17 9.27
C THR A 54 4.07 0.60 8.85
N LEU A 55 4.20 -0.73 8.78
CA LEU A 55 5.44 -1.40 8.35
C LEU A 55 5.87 -0.92 6.96
N LYS A 56 4.94 -0.90 6.00
CA LYS A 56 5.19 -0.40 4.65
C LYS A 56 5.62 1.07 4.66
N ALA A 57 4.85 1.95 5.30
CA ALA A 57 5.16 3.37 5.33
C ALA A 57 6.54 3.66 5.94
N VAL A 58 6.89 3.02 7.05
CA VAL A 58 8.19 3.18 7.71
C VAL A 58 9.32 2.67 6.83
N ALA A 59 9.17 1.48 6.23
CA ALA A 59 10.22 0.88 5.42
C ALA A 59 10.53 1.72 4.15
N PHE A 60 9.49 2.16 3.44
CA PHE A 60 9.66 3.02 2.27
C PHE A 60 10.17 4.42 2.61
N ALA A 61 9.76 4.99 3.76
CA ALA A 61 10.31 6.26 4.24
C ALA A 61 11.81 6.14 4.55
N ALA A 62 12.23 5.04 5.19
CA ALA A 62 13.64 4.79 5.49
C ALA A 62 14.47 4.59 4.22
N ALA A 63 13.95 3.89 3.21
CA ALA A 63 14.64 3.64 1.96
C ALA A 63 14.76 4.88 1.05
N SER A 64 13.72 5.70 0.99
CA SER A 64 13.67 6.88 0.10
C SER A 64 14.16 8.18 0.74
N GLY A 65 14.15 8.28 2.07
CA GLY A 65 14.34 9.54 2.79
C GLY A 65 13.15 10.52 2.67
N LEU A 66 12.03 10.09 2.08
CA LEU A 66 10.82 10.89 1.89
C LEU A 66 9.79 10.59 2.97
N ARG A 67 8.82 11.50 3.12
CA ARG A 67 7.57 11.18 3.82
C ARG A 67 6.82 10.15 2.98
N ALA A 68 6.39 9.06 3.60
CA ALA A 68 5.69 7.99 2.93
C ALA A 68 4.28 7.81 3.50
N LEU A 69 3.31 7.55 2.62
CA LEU A 69 1.95 7.16 2.94
C LEU A 69 1.74 5.73 2.45
N SER A 70 1.22 4.85 3.29
CA SER A 70 0.80 3.51 2.89
C SER A 70 -0.66 3.27 3.27
N ASP A 71 -1.24 2.28 2.61
CA ASP A 71 -2.57 1.75 2.87
C ASP A 71 -2.48 0.22 2.98
N ASP A 72 -3.28 -0.35 3.89
CA ASP A 72 -3.55 -1.78 3.90
C ASP A 72 -5.04 -2.04 4.00
N SER A 73 -5.51 -2.95 3.15
CA SER A 73 -6.93 -3.18 2.91
C SER A 73 -7.16 -4.64 2.58
N GLY A 74 -8.36 -5.11 2.91
CA GLY A 74 -8.79 -6.47 2.70
C GLY A 74 -10.30 -6.61 2.77
N LEU A 75 -10.78 -7.79 2.43
CA LEU A 75 -12.17 -8.21 2.55
C LEU A 75 -12.34 -8.96 3.87
N GLU A 76 -13.33 -8.56 4.66
CA GLU A 76 -13.76 -9.30 5.84
C GLU A 76 -15.19 -9.80 5.61
N VAL A 77 -15.41 -11.11 5.84
CA VAL A 77 -16.73 -11.74 5.67
C VAL A 77 -17.23 -12.27 7.00
N ASP A 78 -18.34 -11.71 7.49
CA ASP A 78 -18.91 -12.04 8.82
C ASP A 78 -19.16 -13.54 9.02
N VAL A 79 -19.75 -14.22 8.03
CA VAL A 79 -20.07 -15.66 8.14
C VAL A 79 -18.81 -16.54 8.15
N LEU A 80 -17.68 -16.01 7.67
CA LEU A 80 -16.37 -16.67 7.71
C LEU A 80 -15.53 -16.19 8.91
N GLY A 81 -16.12 -15.48 9.87
CA GLY A 81 -15.40 -14.96 11.03
C GLY A 81 -14.37 -13.88 10.69
N GLY A 82 -14.60 -13.13 9.60
CA GLY A 82 -13.71 -12.05 9.17
C GLY A 82 -12.67 -12.47 8.12
N GLU A 83 -12.64 -13.74 7.70
CA GLU A 83 -11.78 -14.14 6.57
C GLU A 83 -12.25 -13.50 5.25
N PRO A 84 -11.33 -13.22 4.30
CA PRO A 84 -9.87 -13.43 4.37
C PRO A 84 -9.07 -12.42 5.19
N GLY A 85 -9.64 -11.26 5.54
CA GLY A 85 -9.00 -10.22 6.34
C GLY A 85 -7.65 -9.76 5.76
N ILE A 86 -6.62 -9.69 6.61
CA ILE A 86 -5.25 -9.31 6.22
C ILE A 86 -4.61 -10.24 5.17
N PHE A 87 -5.20 -11.41 4.90
CA PHE A 87 -4.71 -12.36 3.90
C PHE A 87 -5.36 -12.19 2.53
N SER A 88 -6.23 -11.19 2.35
CA SER A 88 -7.03 -10.98 1.13
C SER A 88 -6.24 -11.15 -0.17
N ALA A 89 -5.09 -10.48 -0.29
CA ALA A 89 -4.26 -10.52 -1.50
C ALA A 89 -3.64 -11.90 -1.79
N ARG A 90 -3.53 -12.78 -0.79
CA ARG A 90 -2.88 -14.09 -0.87
C ARG A 90 -3.79 -15.25 -0.44
N TYR A 91 -5.09 -15.01 -0.39
CA TYR A 91 -6.05 -15.99 0.15
C TYR A 91 -6.09 -17.28 -0.69
N ALA A 92 -5.90 -17.17 -2.02
CA ALA A 92 -5.82 -18.31 -2.94
C ALA A 92 -4.39 -18.90 -3.07
N GLY A 93 -3.46 -18.53 -2.17
CA GLY A 93 -2.08 -18.99 -2.19
C GLY A 93 -1.12 -18.15 -3.04
N PRO A 94 0.11 -18.63 -3.30
CA PRO A 94 1.19 -17.83 -3.91
C PRO A 94 0.93 -17.27 -5.30
N ASN A 95 -0.02 -17.85 -6.05
CA ASN A 95 -0.40 -17.42 -7.40
C ASN A 95 -1.79 -16.79 -7.42
N ALA A 96 -2.26 -16.28 -6.28
CA ALA A 96 -3.51 -15.54 -6.20
C ALA A 96 -3.48 -14.35 -7.17
N THR A 97 -4.49 -14.28 -8.03
CA THR A 97 -4.70 -13.18 -8.96
C THR A 97 -6.15 -12.74 -8.85
N SER A 98 -6.39 -11.43 -8.87
CA SER A 98 -7.75 -10.88 -8.86
C SER A 98 -8.46 -11.09 -10.20
N ASP A 99 -7.69 -11.21 -11.28
CA ASP A 99 -8.19 -11.44 -12.63
C ASP A 99 -8.25 -12.95 -12.93
N GLN A 100 -9.47 -13.47 -12.98
CA GLN A 100 -9.80 -14.68 -13.74
C GLN A 100 -10.61 -14.26 -14.96
N MET A 101 -9.91 -13.90 -16.04
CA MET A 101 -10.49 -13.86 -17.39
C MET A 101 -9.68 -14.75 -18.32
#